data_AF-A0A354IDD9-F1
#
_entry.id   AF-A0A354IDD9-F1
#
_cell.length_a   1.000
_cell.length_b   1.000
_cell.length_c   1.000
_cell.angle_alpha   90.00
_cell.angle_beta   90.00
_cell.angle_gamma   90.00
#
_symmetry.space_group_name_H-M   'P 1'
#
loop_
_entity.id
_entity.type
_entity.pdbx_description
1 polymer ?
#
loop_
_entity_poly.entity_id
_entity_poly.type
_entity_poly.pdbx_seq_one_letter_code
_entity_poly.pdbx_strand_id
1 'polypeptide(L)'
;MNARRFYSMLRKLRARLGALLLTMAMSVSMGAGAFAAQPQAQIGSKTYATLWQALEAVKNGQTVEVLKDISNQELTLFRDRSEAFSITIDLNGHTISESTTNSPAISILAGNTSVAPQVTIKDGVLRCTSRTSLGSPYGSGIWIESLEKTCKPVVTLQHMDISAANDAGINCIDAEARILSANITGYDDAVYAQDAGVYILSGRFLAANGTDKGKNGALVTANKGKISMTSPDAIIRPADWKAKKSALVEVTWFEDVPRYWWYYNDVYSMARRNIVSGTSCWTFEPEKSITRAEIVTLLAKASGENVSKYSGSTSFGDVAANAWYNKFIGWAAAKGVVSGYGYHTFGPNDTVTREQLAVMLLNYQQKIMKKAVVKKVTPPQFTDAAQVSPWARAAVAAIAGEKIISGVAQRDGSVQLQPQANATRAQACAMLNHLLAL
;
A
#
# COMPACT_ATOMS: atom_id res chain seq x y z
N MET A 1 -29.86 14.71 8.37
CA MET A 1 -30.37 13.42 8.88
C MET A 1 -31.50 13.71 9.87
N ASN A 2 -32.70 13.16 9.70
CA ASN A 2 -33.86 13.49 10.55
C ASN A 2 -33.63 13.01 12.00
N ALA A 3 -33.83 13.89 12.98
CA ALA A 3 -33.64 13.65 14.42
C ALA A 3 -34.30 12.36 14.95
N ARG A 4 -35.35 11.87 14.28
CA ARG A 4 -36.01 10.59 14.58
C ARG A 4 -35.13 9.35 14.34
N ARG A 5 -34.25 9.36 13.33
CA ARG A 5 -33.29 8.26 13.08
C ARG A 5 -32.17 8.26 14.12
N PHE A 6 -31.69 9.45 14.48
CA PHE A 6 -30.68 9.64 15.52
C PHE A 6 -31.16 9.16 16.91
N TYR A 7 -32.36 9.57 17.33
CA TYR A 7 -32.98 9.09 18.57
C TYR A 7 -33.29 7.59 18.55
N SER A 8 -33.67 7.02 17.39
CA SER A 8 -33.85 5.57 17.25
C SER A 8 -32.54 4.81 17.41
N MET A 9 -31.44 5.35 16.86
CA MET A 9 -30.10 4.77 16.94
C MET A 9 -29.52 4.87 18.34
N LEU A 10 -29.61 6.03 19.01
CA LEU A 10 -29.23 6.20 20.42
C LEU A 10 -30.07 5.32 21.36
N ARG A 11 -31.37 5.15 21.09
CA ARG A 11 -32.23 4.24 21.87
C ARG A 11 -31.83 2.78 21.66
N LYS A 12 -31.43 2.39 20.43
CA LYS A 12 -30.90 1.05 20.14
C LYS A 12 -29.51 0.84 20.74
N LEU A 13 -28.62 1.84 20.71
CA LEU A 13 -27.31 1.81 21.35
C LEU A 13 -27.44 1.69 22.88
N ARG A 14 -28.29 2.52 23.50
CA ARG A 14 -28.57 2.46 24.96
C ARG A 14 -29.25 1.16 25.38
N ALA A 15 -30.18 0.63 24.57
CA ALA A 15 -30.79 -0.68 24.82
C ALA A 15 -29.80 -1.84 24.62
N ARG A 16 -28.84 -1.74 23.69
CA ARG A 16 -27.78 -2.73 23.48
C ARG A 16 -26.68 -2.67 24.55
N LEU A 17 -26.31 -1.47 25.01
CA LEU A 17 -25.45 -1.25 26.18
C LEU A 17 -26.07 -1.87 27.46
N GLY A 18 -27.39 -1.78 27.61
CA GLY A 18 -28.12 -2.44 28.71
C GLY A 18 -28.23 -3.96 28.58
N ALA A 19 -28.33 -4.51 27.37
CA ALA A 19 -28.46 -5.95 27.13
C ALA A 19 -27.11 -6.70 27.27
N LEU A 20 -25.98 -6.06 26.94
CA LEU A 20 -24.64 -6.66 27.11
C LEU A 20 -24.21 -6.78 28.58
N LEU A 21 -24.63 -5.84 29.43
CA LEU A 21 -24.43 -5.92 30.88
C LEU A 21 -25.16 -7.14 31.49
N LEU A 22 -26.23 -7.60 30.86
CA LEU A 22 -27.03 -8.74 31.35
C LEU A 22 -26.43 -10.11 30.98
N THR A 23 -25.73 -10.23 29.85
CA THR A 23 -25.08 -11.49 29.45
C THR A 23 -23.74 -11.74 30.15
N MET A 24 -23.08 -10.70 30.68
CA MET A 24 -21.89 -10.86 31.52
C MET A 24 -22.19 -11.43 32.92
N ALA A 25 -23.46 -11.39 33.37
CA ALA A 25 -23.86 -11.89 34.69
C ALA A 25 -24.26 -13.38 34.71
N MET A 26 -24.24 -14.09 33.56
CA MET A 26 -24.66 -15.49 33.48
C MET A 26 -23.58 -16.39 32.87
N SER A 27 -22.50 -16.64 33.63
CA SER A 27 -21.60 -17.77 33.36
C SER A 27 -20.88 -18.25 34.63
N VAL A 28 -21.65 -18.93 35.48
CA VAL A 28 -21.17 -19.94 36.45
C VAL A 28 -22.12 -21.13 36.19
N SER A 29 -21.73 -22.34 35.83
CA SER A 29 -20.55 -23.18 36.03
C SER A 29 -20.57 -24.26 34.93
N MET A 30 -19.44 -24.93 34.63
CA MET A 30 -19.34 -26.39 34.44
C MET A 30 -17.97 -26.81 33.84
N GLY A 31 -17.35 -27.81 34.45
CA GLY A 31 -16.48 -28.80 33.77
C GLY A 31 -14.97 -28.53 33.78
N ALA A 32 -14.23 -29.42 34.44
CA ALA A 32 -12.77 -29.44 34.48
C ALA A 32 -12.12 -29.50 33.09
N GLY A 33 -11.08 -28.67 32.89
CA GLY A 33 -10.33 -28.53 31.64
C GLY A 33 -10.41 -27.13 31.00
N ALA A 34 -10.54 -26.06 31.78
CA ALA A 34 -10.50 -24.70 31.26
C ALA A 34 -9.08 -24.35 30.81
N PHE A 35 -8.76 -24.58 29.53
CA PHE A 35 -7.71 -23.81 28.87
C PHE A 35 -8.10 -22.33 29.03
N ALA A 36 -7.38 -21.59 29.87
CA ALA A 36 -7.60 -20.16 30.02
C ALA A 36 -7.56 -19.53 28.63
N ALA A 37 -8.67 -18.90 28.21
CA ALA A 37 -8.74 -18.32 26.88
C ALA A 37 -7.61 -17.30 26.73
N GLN A 38 -6.76 -17.49 25.70
CA GLN A 38 -5.65 -16.57 25.43
C GLN A 38 -6.18 -15.13 25.30
N PRO A 39 -5.52 -14.14 25.91
CA PRO A 39 -5.96 -12.75 25.85
C PRO A 39 -6.05 -12.27 24.39
N GLN A 40 -6.97 -11.37 24.11
CA GLN A 40 -7.14 -10.81 22.77
C GLN A 40 -6.30 -9.57 22.55
N ALA A 41 -5.99 -8.82 23.60
CA ALA A 41 -5.29 -7.56 23.49
C ALA A 41 -4.45 -7.25 24.73
N GLN A 42 -3.51 -6.32 24.60
CA GLN A 42 -2.75 -5.76 25.70
C GLN A 42 -2.54 -4.25 25.56
N ILE A 43 -2.24 -3.61 26.70
CA ILE A 43 -1.78 -2.22 26.77
C ILE A 43 -0.55 -2.21 27.66
N GLY A 44 0.63 -1.98 27.07
CA GLY A 44 1.89 -2.25 27.75
C GLY A 44 1.96 -3.71 28.19
N SER A 45 2.26 -3.97 29.46
CA SER A 45 2.34 -5.34 30.01
C SER A 45 1.00 -5.91 30.49
N LYS A 46 -0.08 -5.12 30.50
CA LYS A 46 -1.38 -5.59 31.00
C LYS A 46 -2.20 -6.20 29.86
N THR A 47 -2.60 -7.45 30.03
CA THR A 47 -3.43 -8.20 29.08
C THR A 47 -4.92 -8.07 29.40
N TYR A 48 -5.75 -8.23 28.37
CA TYR A 48 -7.21 -8.17 28.44
C TYR A 48 -7.80 -9.38 27.74
N ALA A 49 -8.85 -9.98 28.35
CA ALA A 49 -9.49 -11.17 27.80
C ALA A 49 -10.16 -10.86 26.45
N THR A 50 -10.70 -9.65 26.30
CA THR A 50 -11.28 -9.17 25.04
C THR A 50 -10.67 -7.86 24.56
N LEU A 51 -10.71 -7.62 23.25
CA LEU A 51 -10.31 -6.31 22.68
C LEU A 51 -11.22 -5.19 23.20
N TRP A 52 -12.51 -5.45 23.39
CA TRP A 52 -13.44 -4.49 23.99
C TRP A 52 -12.97 -4.00 25.37
N GLN A 53 -12.57 -4.92 26.27
CA GLN A 53 -12.06 -4.56 27.60
C GLN A 53 -10.80 -3.68 27.51
N ALA A 54 -9.92 -3.94 26.56
CA ALA A 54 -8.75 -3.09 26.33
C ALA A 54 -9.18 -1.69 25.84
N LEU A 55 -10.11 -1.60 24.89
CA LEU A 55 -10.63 -0.33 24.35
C LEU A 55 -11.41 0.50 25.38
N GLU A 56 -12.01 -0.11 26.40
CA GLU A 56 -12.60 0.59 27.54
C GLU A 56 -11.53 1.14 28.49
N ALA A 57 -10.42 0.40 28.68
CA ALA A 57 -9.37 0.74 29.62
C ALA A 57 -8.30 1.70 29.06
N VAL A 58 -8.18 1.80 27.74
CA VAL A 58 -7.15 2.61 27.07
C VAL A 58 -7.28 4.10 27.38
N LYS A 59 -6.14 4.72 27.68
CA LYS A 59 -6.02 6.15 27.96
C LYS A 59 -5.39 6.90 26.79
N ASN A 60 -5.54 8.21 26.80
CA ASN A 60 -4.90 9.10 25.83
C ASN A 60 -3.39 8.81 25.70
N GLY A 61 -2.91 8.71 24.47
CA GLY A 61 -1.53 8.40 24.09
C GLY A 61 -1.17 6.92 24.08
N GLN A 62 -2.04 6.01 24.52
CA GLN A 62 -1.71 4.59 24.61
C GLN A 62 -2.02 3.80 23.34
N THR A 63 -1.32 2.68 23.21
CA THR A 63 -1.53 1.68 22.15
C THR A 63 -2.23 0.45 22.74
N VAL A 64 -3.27 -0.03 22.05
CA VAL A 64 -3.86 -1.34 22.24
C VAL A 64 -3.26 -2.26 21.17
N GLU A 65 -2.53 -3.28 21.59
CA GLU A 65 -1.96 -4.29 20.70
C GLU A 65 -2.86 -5.52 20.68
N VAL A 66 -3.26 -5.97 19.49
CA VAL A 66 -4.01 -7.21 19.29
C VAL A 66 -3.03 -8.39 19.31
N LEU A 67 -3.43 -9.48 19.98
CA LEU A 67 -2.57 -10.63 20.24
C LEU A 67 -2.96 -11.89 19.47
N LYS A 68 -4.12 -11.87 18.80
CA LYS A 68 -4.64 -12.96 17.98
C LYS A 68 -5.76 -12.47 17.07
N ASP A 69 -6.12 -13.26 16.07
CA ASP A 69 -7.30 -12.99 15.25
C ASP A 69 -8.59 -12.95 16.11
N ILE A 70 -9.46 -12.01 15.77
CA ILE A 70 -10.72 -11.76 16.49
C ILE A 70 -11.87 -11.86 15.48
N SER A 71 -12.93 -12.57 15.86
CA SER A 71 -14.11 -12.71 15.02
C SER A 71 -15.38 -12.40 15.80
N ASN A 72 -16.37 -11.83 15.12
CA ASN A 72 -17.76 -11.67 15.57
C ASN A 72 -17.90 -10.82 16.85
N GLN A 73 -17.09 -9.76 16.96
CA GLN A 73 -17.22 -8.74 18.00
C GLN A 73 -17.61 -7.40 17.35
N GLU A 74 -18.66 -6.77 17.86
CA GLU A 74 -19.02 -5.40 17.50
C GLU A 74 -18.11 -4.44 18.28
N LEU A 75 -17.24 -3.72 17.58
CA LEU A 75 -16.30 -2.78 18.19
C LEU A 75 -16.77 -1.35 17.92
N THR A 76 -17.46 -0.75 18.89
CA THR A 76 -17.88 0.66 18.81
C THR A 76 -17.14 1.53 19.83
N LEU A 77 -16.20 2.35 19.37
CA LEU A 77 -15.61 3.39 20.18
C LEU A 77 -16.51 4.63 20.14
N PHE A 78 -17.29 4.83 21.21
CA PHE A 78 -18.08 6.05 21.39
C PHE A 78 -17.39 7.01 22.36
N ARG A 79 -17.30 8.29 21.99
CA ARG A 79 -16.71 9.35 22.84
C ARG A 79 -17.61 10.56 22.95
N ASP A 80 -18.00 10.87 24.19
CA ASP A 80 -18.83 12.02 24.55
C ASP A 80 -18.21 12.97 25.58
N ARG A 81 -16.89 12.87 25.77
CA ARG A 81 -16.15 13.61 26.79
C ARG A 81 -15.26 14.66 26.16
N SER A 82 -15.09 15.79 26.84
CA SER A 82 -14.23 16.91 26.40
C SER A 82 -12.75 16.72 26.76
N GLU A 83 -12.33 15.50 27.07
CA GLU A 83 -10.92 15.17 27.34
C GLU A 83 -10.21 14.72 26.06
N ALA A 84 -8.90 14.96 25.97
CA ALA A 84 -8.10 14.48 24.84
C ALA A 84 -8.19 12.95 24.75
N PHE A 85 -8.49 12.46 23.55
CA PHE A 85 -8.57 11.03 23.28
C PHE A 85 -7.87 10.70 21.96
N SER A 86 -6.58 10.45 22.05
CA SER A 86 -5.72 10.02 20.95
C SER A 86 -5.17 8.64 21.27
N ILE A 87 -5.53 7.60 20.53
CA ILE A 87 -5.05 6.23 20.79
C ILE A 87 -4.59 5.55 19.50
N THR A 88 -3.83 4.47 19.66
CA THR A 88 -3.48 3.57 18.57
C THR A 88 -4.07 2.19 18.83
N ILE A 89 -4.68 1.58 17.80
CA ILE A 89 -5.07 0.17 17.75
C ILE A 89 -4.12 -0.49 16.77
N ASP A 90 -3.14 -1.21 17.30
CA ASP A 90 -2.18 -1.97 16.51
C ASP A 90 -2.70 -3.40 16.35
N LEU A 91 -3.03 -3.78 15.13
CA LEU A 91 -3.51 -5.13 14.85
C LEU A 91 -2.36 -6.16 14.85
N ASN A 92 -1.10 -5.73 14.80
CA ASN A 92 0.09 -6.58 14.92
C ASN A 92 0.07 -7.80 13.96
N GLY A 93 -0.37 -7.57 12.72
CA GLY A 93 -0.52 -8.57 11.67
C GLY A 93 -1.79 -9.42 11.76
N HIS A 94 -2.65 -9.22 12.76
CA HIS A 94 -3.86 -10.01 12.97
C HIS A 94 -5.06 -9.50 12.17
N THR A 95 -6.06 -10.37 12.06
CA THR A 95 -7.34 -10.09 11.40
C THR A 95 -8.46 -9.86 12.42
N ILE A 96 -9.22 -8.79 12.25
CA ILE A 96 -10.54 -8.63 12.89
C ILE A 96 -11.62 -8.88 11.83
N SER A 97 -12.48 -9.86 12.10
CA SER A 97 -13.61 -10.23 11.22
C SER A 97 -14.94 -9.97 11.91
N GLU A 98 -15.88 -9.36 11.19
CA GLU A 98 -17.28 -9.19 11.59
C GLU A 98 -18.13 -9.95 10.56
N SER A 99 -18.99 -10.87 10.99
CA SER A 99 -19.87 -11.64 10.09
C SER A 99 -21.29 -11.91 10.61
N THR A 100 -21.61 -11.48 11.83
CA THR A 100 -22.80 -11.96 12.55
C THR A 100 -23.65 -10.85 13.17
N THR A 101 -23.07 -9.69 13.42
CA THR A 101 -23.72 -8.52 13.98
C THR A 101 -24.05 -7.59 12.83
N ASN A 102 -25.27 -7.09 12.78
CA ASN A 102 -25.67 -6.11 11.79
C ASN A 102 -25.00 -4.76 12.08
N SER A 103 -23.66 -4.71 12.03
CA SER A 103 -22.79 -3.66 12.53
C SER A 103 -21.47 -3.65 11.74
N PRO A 104 -20.81 -2.48 11.59
CA PRO A 104 -19.48 -2.41 11.00
C PRO A 104 -18.45 -3.21 11.80
N ALA A 105 -17.32 -3.57 11.18
CA ALA A 105 -16.24 -4.23 11.92
C ALA A 105 -15.66 -3.32 13.01
N ILE A 106 -15.50 -2.02 12.73
CA ILE A 106 -15.17 -1.00 13.72
C ILE A 106 -16.03 0.25 13.49
N SER A 107 -16.60 0.80 14.56
CA SER A 107 -17.29 2.09 14.57
C SER A 107 -16.56 3.07 15.49
N ILE A 108 -16.32 4.29 15.01
CA ILE A 108 -15.74 5.40 15.79
C ILE A 108 -16.72 6.56 15.75
N LEU A 109 -17.36 6.81 16.88
CA LEU A 109 -18.47 7.73 17.01
C LEU A 109 -18.11 8.81 18.03
N ALA A 110 -18.26 10.07 17.64
CA ALA A 110 -18.07 11.20 18.55
C ALA A 110 -19.40 11.94 18.73
N GLY A 111 -19.68 12.39 19.95
CA GLY A 111 -20.86 13.18 20.23
C GLY A 111 -20.70 14.14 21.41
N ASN A 112 -21.47 15.22 21.45
CA ASN A 112 -21.50 16.20 22.57
C ASN A 112 -20.13 16.60 23.16
N THR A 113 -19.07 16.66 22.34
CA THR A 113 -17.72 17.01 22.78
C THR A 113 -17.10 18.05 21.85
N SER A 114 -16.23 18.89 22.41
CA SER A 114 -15.46 19.90 21.69
C SER A 114 -14.09 19.39 21.22
N VAL A 115 -13.64 18.25 21.76
CA VAL A 115 -12.33 17.65 21.45
C VAL A 115 -12.53 16.45 20.56
N ALA A 116 -12.03 16.54 19.33
CA ALA A 116 -12.10 15.46 18.36
C ALA A 116 -11.27 14.24 18.80
N PRO A 117 -11.86 13.04 18.94
CA PRO A 117 -11.08 11.85 19.17
C PRO A 117 -10.23 11.53 17.93
N GLN A 118 -9.00 11.10 18.16
CA GLN A 118 -8.02 10.68 17.15
C GLN A 118 -7.74 9.19 17.34
N VAL A 119 -8.03 8.36 16.34
CA VAL A 119 -7.78 6.91 16.43
C VAL A 119 -6.89 6.50 15.27
N THR A 120 -5.71 5.98 15.58
CA THR A 120 -4.86 5.33 14.58
C THR A 120 -5.15 3.84 14.59
N ILE A 121 -5.38 3.23 13.43
CA ILE A 121 -5.51 1.78 13.27
C ILE A 121 -4.42 1.34 12.30
N LYS A 122 -3.59 0.38 12.71
CA LYS A 122 -2.44 -0.01 11.90
C LYS A 122 -2.14 -1.50 11.90
N ASP A 123 -1.38 -1.90 10.87
CA ASP A 123 -0.70 -3.18 10.75
C ASP A 123 -1.63 -4.40 10.84
N GLY A 124 -2.64 -4.51 9.97
CA GLY A 124 -3.47 -5.72 9.93
C GLY A 124 -4.67 -5.67 9.00
N VAL A 125 -5.61 -6.58 9.23
CA VAL A 125 -6.72 -6.84 8.32
C VAL A 125 -8.08 -6.63 9.00
N LEU A 126 -8.98 -5.88 8.37
CA LEU A 126 -10.39 -5.78 8.74
C LEU A 126 -11.27 -6.43 7.67
N ARG A 127 -12.08 -7.42 8.07
CA ARG A 127 -13.01 -8.10 7.17
C ARG A 127 -14.44 -8.00 7.68
N CYS A 128 -15.29 -7.24 7.01
CA CYS A 128 -16.72 -7.19 7.28
C CYS A 128 -17.50 -8.01 6.24
N THR A 129 -18.16 -9.07 6.71
CA THR A 129 -19.08 -9.92 5.93
C THR A 129 -20.49 -9.96 6.54
N SER A 130 -20.82 -8.97 7.38
CA SER A 130 -22.11 -8.79 8.07
C SER A 130 -23.33 -9.16 7.21
N ARG A 131 -24.35 -9.86 7.75
CA ARG A 131 -25.55 -10.28 6.99
C ARG A 131 -26.62 -9.19 6.84
N THR A 132 -26.21 -7.93 6.75
CA THR A 132 -27.14 -6.81 6.56
C THR A 132 -27.70 -6.79 5.14
N SER A 133 -28.79 -6.05 4.92
CA SER A 133 -29.25 -5.76 3.56
C SER A 133 -28.16 -5.02 2.79
N LEU A 134 -27.95 -5.36 1.52
CA LEU A 134 -27.03 -4.64 0.63
C LEU A 134 -27.27 -3.12 0.67
N GLY A 135 -26.19 -2.33 0.69
CA GLY A 135 -26.20 -0.87 0.82
C GLY A 135 -26.52 -0.34 2.22
N SER A 136 -26.51 -1.21 3.24
CA SER A 136 -26.69 -0.81 4.63
C SER A 136 -25.35 -0.30 5.19
N PRO A 137 -25.28 0.90 5.81
CA PRO A 137 -24.03 1.42 6.40
C PRO A 137 -23.46 0.51 7.50
N TYR A 138 -24.31 -0.35 8.08
CA TYR A 138 -23.91 -1.37 9.04
C TYR A 138 -23.19 -2.59 8.42
N GLY A 139 -23.03 -2.64 7.10
CA GLY A 139 -22.22 -3.65 6.40
C GLY A 139 -20.84 -3.12 5.99
N SER A 140 -20.44 -1.97 6.52
CA SER A 140 -19.17 -1.32 6.21
C SER A 140 -17.99 -1.91 6.99
N GLY A 141 -16.77 -1.74 6.47
CA GLY A 141 -15.55 -2.13 7.18
C GLY A 141 -15.34 -1.25 8.41
N ILE A 142 -15.26 0.06 8.18
CA ILE A 142 -15.15 1.08 9.23
C ILE A 142 -16.27 2.11 9.08
N TRP A 143 -16.96 2.44 10.16
CA TRP A 143 -17.86 3.60 10.24
C TRP A 143 -17.25 4.67 11.14
N ILE A 144 -17.15 5.90 10.66
CA ILE A 144 -16.69 7.05 11.43
C ILE A 144 -17.74 8.16 11.34
N GLU A 145 -18.27 8.64 12.47
CA GLU A 145 -19.31 9.68 12.45
C GLU A 145 -19.28 10.66 13.62
N SER A 146 -19.50 11.95 13.31
CA SER A 146 -19.93 12.94 14.29
C SER A 146 -21.46 12.96 14.41
N LEU A 147 -21.96 12.51 15.55
CA LEU A 147 -23.38 12.30 15.81
C LEU A 147 -24.16 13.62 15.93
N GLU A 148 -23.64 14.59 16.69
CA GLU A 148 -24.24 15.92 16.88
C GLU A 148 -23.51 17.04 16.11
N LYS A 149 -22.55 16.69 15.25
CA LYS A 149 -21.76 17.66 14.46
C LYS A 149 -21.01 18.70 15.31
N THR A 150 -20.67 18.34 16.55
CA THR A 150 -19.99 19.20 17.52
C THR A 150 -18.48 19.11 17.45
N CYS A 151 -17.95 17.93 17.08
CA CYS A 151 -16.54 17.72 16.75
C CYS A 151 -16.41 16.63 15.68
N LYS A 152 -15.35 16.67 14.87
CA LYS A 152 -15.12 15.70 13.81
C LYS A 152 -14.13 14.63 14.27
N PRO A 153 -14.55 13.38 14.52
CA PRO A 153 -13.61 12.31 14.82
C PRO A 153 -12.66 12.10 13.65
N VAL A 154 -11.41 11.76 13.96
CA VAL A 154 -10.37 11.50 12.95
C VAL A 154 -9.89 10.07 13.08
N VAL A 155 -9.92 9.31 11.98
CA VAL A 155 -9.21 8.04 11.88
C VAL A 155 -7.96 8.19 11.03
N THR A 156 -6.87 7.58 11.47
CA THR A 156 -5.65 7.41 10.66
C THR A 156 -5.43 5.92 10.40
N LEU A 157 -5.22 5.54 9.14
CA LEU A 157 -5.00 4.16 8.72
C LEU A 157 -3.60 3.98 8.15
N GLN A 158 -2.88 2.97 8.62
CA GLN A 158 -1.53 2.64 8.17
C GLN A 158 -1.36 1.12 8.00
N HIS A 159 -0.86 0.68 6.86
CA HIS A 159 -0.67 -0.74 6.50
C HIS A 159 -1.92 -1.60 6.72
N MET A 160 -3.08 -1.10 6.29
CA MET A 160 -4.37 -1.77 6.50
C MET A 160 -4.87 -2.48 5.24
N ASP A 161 -5.38 -3.71 5.40
CA ASP A 161 -6.22 -4.35 4.39
C ASP A 161 -7.67 -4.38 4.89
N ILE A 162 -8.58 -3.68 4.21
CA ILE A 162 -9.97 -3.51 4.61
C ILE A 162 -10.87 -4.06 3.51
N SER A 163 -11.79 -4.96 3.88
CA SER A 163 -12.81 -5.48 2.97
C SER A 163 -14.20 -5.42 3.58
N ALA A 164 -15.19 -4.92 2.84
CA ALA A 164 -16.59 -4.89 3.23
C ALA A 164 -17.47 -5.54 2.14
N ALA A 165 -18.30 -6.51 2.53
CA ALA A 165 -19.05 -7.34 1.60
C ALA A 165 -20.44 -6.78 1.20
N ASN A 166 -20.97 -5.76 1.90
CA ASN A 166 -22.34 -5.30 1.68
C ASN A 166 -22.52 -3.79 1.54
N ASP A 167 -21.50 -2.99 1.83
CA ASP A 167 -21.54 -1.53 1.75
C ASP A 167 -20.12 -0.98 1.50
N ALA A 168 -19.77 0.17 2.06
CA ALA A 168 -18.48 0.80 1.84
C ALA A 168 -17.36 0.14 2.66
N GLY A 169 -16.13 0.13 2.13
CA GLY A 169 -14.95 -0.23 2.92
C GLY A 169 -14.78 0.71 4.12
N ILE A 170 -14.97 2.02 3.90
CA ILE A 170 -15.08 3.04 4.93
C ILE A 170 -16.32 3.89 4.70
N ASN A 171 -17.11 4.12 5.74
CA ASN A 171 -18.19 5.10 5.77
C ASN A 171 -17.78 6.27 6.69
N CYS A 172 -17.62 7.47 6.13
CA CYS A 172 -17.07 8.64 6.83
C CYS A 172 -18.06 9.82 6.78
N ILE A 173 -18.70 10.14 7.91
CA ILE A 173 -19.79 11.12 7.99
C ILE A 173 -19.45 12.22 8.98
N ASP A 174 -19.32 13.45 8.50
CA ASP A 174 -18.91 14.62 9.30
C ASP A 174 -17.68 14.35 10.17
N ALA A 175 -16.72 13.64 9.58
CA ALA A 175 -15.52 13.11 10.19
C ALA A 175 -14.31 13.33 9.29
N GLU A 176 -13.14 12.84 9.70
CA GLU A 176 -11.93 12.85 8.89
C GLU A 176 -11.32 11.45 8.80
N ALA A 177 -10.96 11.02 7.59
CA ALA A 177 -10.20 9.81 7.35
C ALA A 177 -8.84 10.16 6.71
N ARG A 178 -7.76 9.79 7.39
CA ARG A 178 -6.37 9.93 6.92
C ARG A 178 -5.82 8.56 6.57
N ILE A 179 -5.73 8.26 5.29
CA ILE A 179 -5.27 6.97 4.78
C ILE A 179 -3.81 7.13 4.38
N LEU A 180 -2.90 6.78 5.30
CA LEU A 180 -1.46 6.80 5.03
C LEU A 180 -1.09 5.66 4.08
N SER A 181 -1.59 4.46 4.39
CA SER A 181 -1.45 3.27 3.56
C SER A 181 -2.57 2.27 3.85
N ALA A 182 -3.42 2.00 2.85
CA ALA A 182 -4.43 0.95 2.97
C ALA A 182 -4.88 0.38 1.61
N ASN A 183 -5.15 -0.92 1.55
CA ASN A 183 -6.00 -1.49 0.51
C ASN A 183 -7.44 -1.56 1.02
N ILE A 184 -8.37 -0.97 0.29
CA ILE A 184 -9.76 -0.88 0.72
C ILE A 184 -10.66 -1.38 -0.39
N THR A 185 -11.39 -2.44 -0.09
CA THR A 185 -12.44 -2.99 -0.95
C THR A 185 -13.78 -2.83 -0.26
N GLY A 186 -14.73 -2.16 -0.92
CA GLY A 186 -16.14 -2.22 -0.52
C GLY A 186 -16.99 -2.85 -1.59
N TYR A 187 -18.22 -3.21 -1.24
CA TYR A 187 -19.22 -3.69 -2.18
C TYR A 187 -19.70 -2.54 -3.06
N ASP A 188 -20.15 -1.44 -2.43
CA ASP A 188 -20.64 -0.25 -3.14
C ASP A 188 -19.53 0.76 -3.37
N ASP A 189 -18.81 1.15 -2.30
CA ASP A 189 -17.76 2.17 -2.32
C ASP A 189 -16.49 1.67 -1.62
N ALA A 190 -15.30 2.02 -2.11
CA ALA A 190 -14.10 1.84 -1.28
C ALA A 190 -14.15 2.76 -0.04
N VAL A 191 -14.47 4.04 -0.26
CA VAL A 191 -14.70 5.04 0.79
C VAL A 191 -15.94 5.85 0.43
N TYR A 192 -16.92 5.86 1.31
CA TYR A 192 -18.08 6.76 1.28
C TYR A 192 -17.80 7.95 2.20
N ALA A 193 -18.07 9.18 1.75
CA ALA A 193 -17.84 10.37 2.55
C ALA A 193 -18.96 11.43 2.43
N GLN A 194 -19.49 11.86 3.57
CA GLN A 194 -20.54 12.88 3.67
C GLN A 194 -20.12 13.99 4.64
N ASP A 195 -20.06 15.25 4.20
CA ASP A 195 -19.58 16.39 5.02
C ASP A 195 -18.19 16.16 5.67
N ALA A 196 -17.40 15.24 5.11
CA ALA A 196 -16.17 14.71 5.69
C ALA A 196 -14.91 15.11 4.90
N GLY A 197 -13.76 15.04 5.58
CA GLY A 197 -12.43 15.16 4.98
C GLY A 197 -11.82 13.79 4.73
N VAL A 198 -11.35 13.53 3.50
CA VAL A 198 -10.60 12.31 3.19
C VAL A 198 -9.25 12.69 2.60
N TYR A 199 -8.19 12.19 3.24
CA TYR A 199 -6.80 12.41 2.86
C TYR A 199 -6.18 11.05 2.55
N ILE A 200 -5.57 10.93 1.37
CA ILE A 200 -4.98 9.67 0.91
C ILE A 200 -3.53 9.95 0.53
N LEU A 201 -2.61 9.22 1.15
CA LEU A 201 -1.20 9.20 0.80
C LEU A 201 -0.89 8.02 -0.13
N SER A 202 -1.27 6.80 0.23
CA SER A 202 -1.04 5.59 -0.58
C SER A 202 -2.14 4.54 -0.38
N GLY A 203 -2.28 3.63 -1.35
CA GLY A 203 -3.23 2.52 -1.24
C GLY A 203 -3.90 2.10 -2.55
N ARG A 204 -4.66 1.01 -2.47
CA ARG A 204 -5.54 0.54 -3.55
C ARG A 204 -6.99 0.61 -3.11
N PHE A 205 -7.86 1.18 -3.93
CA PHE A 205 -9.27 1.40 -3.59
C PHE A 205 -10.16 0.74 -4.64
N LEU A 206 -11.04 -0.18 -4.22
CA LEU A 206 -11.88 -0.99 -5.08
C LEU A 206 -13.34 -1.01 -4.62
N ALA A 207 -14.27 -0.80 -5.56
CA ALA A 207 -15.70 -1.07 -5.39
C ALA A 207 -16.08 -2.33 -6.19
N ALA A 208 -16.53 -3.39 -5.50
CA ALA A 208 -16.70 -4.71 -6.08
C ALA A 208 -17.99 -4.88 -6.90
N ASN A 209 -19.09 -4.23 -6.52
CA ASN A 209 -20.43 -4.47 -7.05
C ASN A 209 -21.32 -3.24 -7.29
N GLY A 210 -20.89 -2.03 -6.94
CA GLY A 210 -21.67 -0.81 -7.14
C GLY A 210 -22.27 -0.68 -8.57
N THR A 211 -23.47 -0.10 -8.66
CA THR A 211 -24.16 0.26 -9.92
C THR A 211 -23.37 1.24 -10.81
N ASP A 212 -22.22 1.69 -10.30
CA ASP A 212 -21.18 2.49 -10.90
C ASP A 212 -20.02 1.65 -11.50
N LYS A 213 -20.24 0.34 -11.72
CA LYS A 213 -19.37 -0.49 -12.57
C LYS A 213 -19.23 0.12 -13.97
N GLY A 214 -18.08 0.73 -14.24
CA GLY A 214 -17.79 1.41 -15.51
C GLY A 214 -18.33 2.84 -15.62
N LYS A 215 -18.91 3.39 -14.54
CA LYS A 215 -19.20 4.82 -14.36
C LYS A 215 -18.46 5.27 -13.09
N ASN A 216 -17.31 5.92 -13.20
CA ASN A 216 -16.66 6.72 -12.13
C ASN A 216 -17.02 6.36 -10.65
N GLY A 217 -16.23 5.55 -9.92
CA GLY A 217 -16.61 5.31 -8.51
C GLY A 217 -15.87 4.26 -7.70
N ALA A 218 -14.60 4.51 -7.36
CA ALA A 218 -14.10 3.97 -6.10
C ALA A 218 -13.12 4.96 -5.49
N LEU A 219 -13.59 6.18 -5.20
CA LEU A 219 -12.80 7.09 -4.35
C LEU A 219 -13.67 7.88 -3.36
N VAL A 220 -14.84 8.42 -3.72
CA VAL A 220 -15.85 8.99 -2.82
C VAL A 220 -17.13 9.23 -3.64
N THR A 221 -18.26 8.59 -3.33
CA THR A 221 -19.57 9.07 -3.82
C THR A 221 -20.00 10.31 -3.02
N ALA A 222 -20.41 11.36 -3.73
CA ALA A 222 -20.54 12.71 -3.18
C ALA A 222 -21.78 12.92 -2.30
N ASN A 223 -21.59 13.52 -1.12
CA ASN A 223 -22.37 14.67 -0.67
C ASN A 223 -21.51 15.63 0.20
N LYS A 224 -21.16 16.80 -0.37
CA LYS A 224 -20.60 18.01 0.29
C LYS A 224 -19.19 17.99 0.94
N GLY A 225 -18.40 16.90 0.87
CA GLY A 225 -17.05 16.81 1.48
C GLY A 225 -15.86 17.34 0.63
N LYS A 226 -14.69 17.56 1.27
CA LYS A 226 -13.41 17.98 0.64
C LYS A 226 -12.44 16.79 0.60
N ILE A 227 -12.01 16.38 -0.59
CA ILE A 227 -10.94 15.39 -0.78
C ILE A 227 -9.65 16.16 -1.03
N SER A 228 -8.61 15.90 -0.25
CA SER A 228 -7.30 16.52 -0.42
C SER A 228 -6.23 15.45 -0.55
N MET A 229 -5.65 15.34 -1.74
CA MET A 229 -4.48 14.51 -1.97
C MET A 229 -3.25 15.40 -1.82
N THR A 230 -2.31 15.00 -0.97
CA THR A 230 -1.14 15.83 -0.60
C THR A 230 -0.04 15.85 -1.67
N SER A 231 -0.28 15.24 -2.85
CA SER A 231 0.63 15.27 -3.99
C SER A 231 -0.07 15.71 -5.29
N PRO A 232 0.54 16.62 -6.07
CA PRO A 232 -0.11 17.24 -7.23
C PRO A 232 -0.40 16.33 -8.43
N ASP A 233 0.12 15.11 -8.48
CA ASP A 233 0.07 14.26 -9.68
C ASP A 233 -1.00 13.15 -9.66
N ALA A 234 -1.93 13.19 -8.69
CA ALA A 234 -3.03 12.22 -8.61
C ALA A 234 -4.36 12.87 -8.21
N ILE A 235 -4.53 14.19 -8.42
CA ILE A 235 -5.66 14.93 -7.87
C ILE A 235 -6.99 14.52 -8.54
N ILE A 236 -7.91 13.94 -7.77
CA ILE A 236 -9.35 14.02 -8.06
C ILE A 236 -9.97 15.14 -7.21
N ARG A 237 -10.48 16.18 -7.87
CA ARG A 237 -11.21 17.28 -7.21
C ARG A 237 -12.73 17.07 -7.29
N PRO A 238 -13.51 17.56 -6.31
CA PRO A 238 -14.97 17.48 -6.32
C PRO A 238 -15.67 18.12 -7.55
N ALA A 239 -14.97 18.94 -8.34
CA ALA A 239 -15.51 19.55 -9.56
C ALA A 239 -15.23 18.72 -10.84
N ASP A 240 -14.21 17.85 -10.84
CA ASP A 240 -13.70 17.21 -12.05
C ASP A 240 -14.30 15.81 -12.31
N TRP A 241 -15.01 15.23 -11.34
CA TRP A 241 -15.48 13.83 -11.37
C TRP A 241 -16.64 13.56 -12.34
N LYS A 242 -17.38 14.58 -12.78
CA LYS A 242 -18.46 14.42 -13.78
C LYS A 242 -17.94 14.43 -15.22
N ALA A 243 -16.72 14.93 -15.45
CA ALA A 243 -16.23 15.29 -16.77
C ALA A 243 -15.15 14.34 -17.34
N LYS A 244 -14.58 13.43 -16.53
CA LYS A 244 -13.56 12.47 -16.97
C LYS A 244 -13.96 11.05 -16.60
N LYS A 245 -13.91 10.14 -17.59
CA LYS A 245 -14.03 8.69 -17.39
C LYS A 245 -12.80 8.22 -16.62
N SER A 246 -12.92 7.80 -15.36
CA SER A 246 -11.75 7.48 -14.53
C SER A 246 -11.36 6.01 -14.58
N ALA A 247 -10.07 5.78 -14.81
CA ALA A 247 -9.35 4.53 -14.67
C ALA A 247 -9.14 4.14 -13.20
N LEU A 248 -8.67 2.91 -12.96
CA LEU A 248 -7.99 2.49 -11.72
C LEU A 248 -7.09 3.63 -11.20
N VAL A 249 -7.36 4.14 -10.00
CA VAL A 249 -6.45 5.06 -9.33
C VAL A 249 -5.55 4.24 -8.42
N GLU A 250 -4.47 3.70 -8.99
CA GLU A 250 -3.33 3.30 -8.18
C GLU A 250 -2.61 4.58 -7.75
N VAL A 251 -2.84 4.97 -6.50
CA VAL A 251 -2.02 5.98 -5.83
C VAL A 251 -0.76 5.23 -5.39
N THR A 252 0.11 4.92 -6.35
CA THR A 252 1.41 4.27 -6.09
C THR A 252 2.31 5.32 -5.44
N TRP A 253 2.23 5.40 -4.12
CA TRP A 253 3.14 6.15 -3.27
C TRP A 253 3.77 5.17 -2.32
N PHE A 254 5.10 5.11 -2.34
CA PHE A 254 5.85 4.31 -1.39
C PHE A 254 6.31 5.21 -0.24
N GLU A 255 6.05 4.78 1.00
CA GLU A 255 6.43 5.52 2.21
C GLU A 255 7.95 5.72 2.29
N ASP A 256 8.72 4.79 1.73
CA ASP A 256 10.18 4.81 1.64
C ASP A 256 10.72 5.50 0.37
N VAL A 257 9.90 6.26 -0.35
CA VAL A 257 10.32 7.10 -1.49
C VAL A 257 9.93 8.57 -1.25
N PRO A 258 10.65 9.29 -0.36
CA PRO A 258 10.28 10.65 0.00
C PRO A 258 10.66 11.65 -1.10
N ARG A 259 9.86 12.73 -1.23
CA ARG A 259 9.97 13.75 -2.28
C ARG A 259 11.34 14.40 -2.47
N TYR A 260 12.12 14.46 -1.41
CA TYR A 260 13.41 15.15 -1.40
C TYR A 260 14.59 14.23 -1.76
N TRP A 261 14.35 12.93 -2.00
CA TRP A 261 15.39 12.00 -2.40
C TRP A 261 15.61 12.00 -3.91
N TRP A 262 16.86 11.77 -4.30
CA TRP A 262 17.32 11.86 -5.68
C TRP A 262 16.56 10.94 -6.65
N TYR A 263 16.11 9.77 -6.19
CA TYR A 263 15.42 8.75 -7.00
C TYR A 263 13.90 8.97 -7.12
N TYR A 264 13.33 9.96 -6.42
CA TYR A 264 11.89 10.16 -6.33
C TYR A 264 11.21 10.26 -7.70
N ASN A 265 11.71 11.16 -8.56
CA ASN A 265 11.10 11.42 -9.86
C ASN A 265 11.18 10.19 -10.77
N ASP A 266 12.31 9.49 -10.76
CA ASP A 266 12.52 8.31 -11.58
C ASP A 266 11.62 7.15 -11.18
N VAL A 267 11.56 6.85 -9.87
CA VAL A 267 10.73 5.78 -9.33
C VAL A 267 9.27 6.01 -9.71
N TYR A 268 8.74 7.22 -9.50
CA TYR A 268 7.34 7.49 -9.82
C TYR A 268 7.08 7.68 -11.31
N SER A 269 8.05 8.12 -12.12
CA SER A 269 7.93 8.09 -13.59
C SER A 269 7.72 6.66 -14.09
N MET A 270 8.55 5.73 -13.60
CA MET A 270 8.53 4.32 -14.01
C MET A 270 7.32 3.56 -13.45
N ALA A 271 6.88 3.90 -12.24
CA ALA A 271 5.69 3.30 -11.63
C ALA A 271 4.42 3.68 -12.43
N ARG A 272 4.27 4.96 -12.81
CA ARG A 272 3.15 5.44 -13.64
C ARG A 272 3.10 4.80 -15.03
N ARG A 273 4.23 4.34 -15.53
CA ARG A 273 4.35 3.59 -16.79
C ARG A 273 4.12 2.09 -16.62
N ASN A 274 3.78 1.62 -15.42
CA ASN A 274 3.66 0.21 -15.06
C ASN A 274 4.94 -0.62 -15.30
N ILE A 275 6.10 0.02 -15.33
CA ILE A 275 7.38 -0.66 -15.54
C ILE A 275 7.90 -1.22 -14.22
N VAL A 276 7.86 -0.43 -13.15
CA VAL A 276 8.27 -0.85 -11.81
C VAL A 276 7.06 -0.89 -10.87
N SER A 277 7.13 -1.76 -9.87
CA SER A 277 6.15 -1.88 -8.79
C SER A 277 6.89 -1.96 -7.46
N GLY A 278 6.22 -1.57 -6.38
CA GLY A 278 6.73 -1.78 -5.03
C GLY A 278 6.85 -3.27 -4.68
N THR A 279 7.57 -3.57 -3.62
CA THR A 279 7.59 -4.90 -3.02
C THR A 279 6.41 -5.14 -2.09
N SER A 280 5.72 -4.06 -1.71
CA SER A 280 4.34 -4.05 -1.23
C SER A 280 3.55 -2.95 -1.95
N CYS A 281 2.31 -2.72 -1.53
CA CYS A 281 1.48 -1.60 -2.02
C CYS A 281 1.91 -0.23 -1.47
N TRP A 282 2.82 -0.18 -0.49
CA TRP A 282 3.31 1.06 0.13
C TRP A 282 4.84 1.09 0.35
N THR A 283 5.58 0.08 -0.11
CA THR A 283 7.05 -0.02 0.05
C THR A 283 7.72 -0.32 -1.29
N PHE A 284 8.76 0.44 -1.63
CA PHE A 284 9.55 0.27 -2.84
C PHE A 284 10.85 -0.52 -2.64
N GLU A 285 11.44 -0.38 -1.46
CA GLU A 285 12.80 -0.81 -1.09
C GLU A 285 13.89 -0.20 -1.99
N PRO A 286 14.08 1.13 -2.01
CA PRO A 286 14.99 1.80 -2.95
C PRO A 286 16.45 1.34 -2.84
N GLU A 287 16.90 1.04 -1.62
CA GLU A 287 18.30 0.64 -1.33
C GLU A 287 18.54 -0.87 -1.41
N LYS A 288 17.49 -1.68 -1.58
CA LYS A 288 17.63 -3.12 -1.73
C LYS A 288 18.37 -3.45 -3.03
N SER A 289 19.33 -4.36 -2.95
CA SER A 289 20.01 -4.87 -4.13
C SER A 289 19.03 -5.56 -5.06
N ILE A 290 19.07 -5.19 -6.34
CA ILE A 290 18.14 -5.72 -7.33
C ILE A 290 18.67 -7.03 -7.94
N THR A 291 17.78 -8.00 -8.12
CA THR A 291 18.11 -9.30 -8.70
C THR A 291 18.11 -9.29 -10.22
N ARG A 292 18.77 -10.27 -10.83
CA ARG A 292 18.78 -10.47 -12.28
C ARG A 292 17.37 -10.68 -12.84
N ALA A 293 16.53 -11.46 -12.15
CA ALA A 293 15.13 -11.66 -12.51
C ALA A 293 14.34 -10.34 -12.50
N GLU A 294 14.50 -9.51 -11.47
CA GLU A 294 13.82 -8.21 -11.39
C GLU A 294 14.24 -7.29 -12.53
N ILE A 295 15.54 -7.15 -12.83
CA ILE A 295 16.01 -6.28 -13.93
C ILE A 295 15.42 -6.70 -15.27
N VAL A 296 15.47 -7.99 -15.63
CA VAL A 296 14.92 -8.42 -16.92
C VAL A 296 13.42 -8.22 -17.02
N THR A 297 12.69 -8.32 -15.90
CA THR A 297 11.28 -7.97 -15.86
C THR A 297 11.04 -6.49 -16.10
N LEU A 298 11.84 -5.59 -15.52
CA LEU A 298 11.73 -4.15 -15.80
C LEU A 298 11.99 -3.85 -17.28
N LEU A 299 13.05 -4.43 -17.86
CA LEU A 299 13.40 -4.25 -19.28
C LEU A 299 12.30 -4.79 -20.21
N ALA A 300 11.77 -5.97 -19.91
CA ALA A 300 10.68 -6.56 -20.69
C ALA A 300 9.41 -5.72 -20.63
N LYS A 301 9.01 -5.24 -19.44
CA LYS A 301 7.87 -4.33 -19.28
C LYS A 301 8.09 -3.02 -20.03
N ALA A 302 9.29 -2.44 -19.94
CA ALA A 302 9.65 -1.23 -20.67
C ALA A 302 9.57 -1.39 -22.20
N SER A 303 9.79 -2.61 -22.72
CA SER A 303 9.69 -2.89 -24.16
C SER A 303 8.27 -2.87 -24.70
N GLY A 304 7.26 -3.04 -23.83
CA GLY A 304 5.86 -3.20 -24.22
C GLY A 304 5.55 -4.51 -24.98
N GLU A 305 6.52 -5.42 -25.15
CA GLU A 305 6.30 -6.67 -25.88
C GLU A 305 5.49 -7.67 -25.04
N ASN A 306 4.59 -8.40 -25.70
CA ASN A 306 3.90 -9.52 -25.07
C ASN A 306 4.87 -10.71 -24.89
N VAL A 307 5.26 -10.94 -23.63
CA VAL A 307 6.21 -12.01 -23.28
C VAL A 307 5.58 -13.41 -23.20
N SER A 308 4.27 -13.56 -23.42
CA SER A 308 3.54 -14.81 -23.19
C SER A 308 4.08 -16.02 -23.95
N LYS A 309 4.68 -15.79 -25.12
CA LYS A 309 5.26 -16.80 -26.02
C LYS A 309 6.67 -17.27 -25.61
N TYR A 310 7.32 -16.59 -24.68
CA TYR A 310 8.68 -16.93 -24.25
C TYR A 310 8.67 -17.85 -23.03
N SER A 311 9.73 -18.63 -22.87
CA SER A 311 9.98 -19.44 -21.69
C SER A 311 11.49 -19.49 -21.43
N GLY A 312 11.92 -19.08 -20.24
CA GLY A 312 13.32 -19.17 -19.80
C GLY A 312 13.69 -20.60 -19.34
N SER A 313 12.72 -21.36 -18.82
CA SER A 313 12.91 -22.74 -18.35
C SER A 313 13.29 -23.73 -19.45
N THR A 314 13.18 -23.34 -20.73
CA THR A 314 13.65 -24.14 -21.86
C THR A 314 15.15 -23.97 -22.12
N SER A 315 15.74 -22.87 -21.64
CA SER A 315 17.14 -22.52 -21.86
C SER A 315 18.00 -22.65 -20.60
N PHE A 316 17.38 -22.50 -19.42
CA PHE A 316 18.05 -22.49 -18.13
C PHE A 316 17.39 -23.47 -17.14
N GLY A 317 18.17 -24.37 -16.56
CA GLY A 317 17.70 -25.40 -15.62
C GLY A 317 17.41 -24.88 -14.21
N ASP A 318 17.91 -23.70 -13.84
CA ASP A 318 17.63 -23.00 -12.58
C ASP A 318 16.40 -22.07 -12.66
N VAL A 319 15.68 -22.08 -13.77
CA VAL A 319 14.44 -21.32 -13.96
C VAL A 319 13.25 -22.27 -13.94
N ALA A 320 12.49 -22.26 -12.84
CA ALA A 320 11.29 -23.08 -12.72
C ALA A 320 10.21 -22.62 -13.71
N ALA A 321 9.48 -23.58 -14.31
CA ALA A 321 8.47 -23.29 -15.34
C ALA A 321 7.32 -22.39 -14.83
N ASN A 322 6.97 -22.50 -13.55
CA ASN A 322 5.93 -21.71 -12.88
C ASN A 322 6.46 -20.43 -12.19
N ALA A 323 7.77 -20.14 -12.29
CA ALA A 323 8.32 -18.93 -11.70
C ALA A 323 7.77 -17.67 -12.40
N TRP A 324 7.47 -16.64 -11.62
CA TRP A 324 6.94 -15.36 -12.13
C TRP A 324 7.87 -14.71 -13.16
N TYR A 325 9.18 -14.94 -13.04
CA TYR A 325 10.21 -14.41 -13.93
C TYR A 325 10.46 -15.23 -15.20
N ASN A 326 9.90 -16.45 -15.30
CA ASN A 326 10.24 -17.42 -16.35
C ASN A 326 10.14 -16.81 -17.76
N LYS A 327 8.99 -16.21 -18.08
CA LYS A 327 8.72 -15.64 -19.41
C LYS A 327 9.58 -14.41 -19.70
N PHE A 328 9.87 -13.60 -18.67
CA PHE A 328 10.70 -12.40 -18.79
C PHE A 328 12.17 -12.76 -19.07
N ILE A 329 12.70 -13.79 -18.38
CA ILE A 329 14.04 -14.34 -18.65
C ILE A 329 14.09 -14.90 -20.07
N GLY A 330 13.08 -15.68 -20.48
CA GLY A 330 13.01 -16.22 -21.84
C GLY A 330 13.02 -15.14 -22.91
N TRP A 331 12.26 -14.05 -22.72
CA TRP A 331 12.27 -12.90 -23.62
C TRP A 331 13.64 -12.23 -23.66
N ALA A 332 14.24 -11.95 -22.51
CA ALA A 332 15.51 -11.23 -22.43
C ALA A 332 16.65 -12.03 -23.08
N ALA A 333 16.68 -13.35 -22.89
CA ALA A 333 17.64 -14.24 -23.54
C ALA A 333 17.41 -14.31 -25.06
N ALA A 334 16.16 -14.52 -25.51
CA ALA A 334 15.83 -14.61 -26.93
C ALA A 334 16.10 -13.31 -27.71
N LYS A 335 15.96 -12.15 -27.07
CA LYS A 335 16.31 -10.84 -27.65
C LYS A 335 17.80 -10.49 -27.49
N GLY A 336 18.56 -11.32 -26.79
CA GLY A 336 19.96 -11.07 -26.49
C GLY A 336 20.22 -9.88 -25.57
N VAL A 337 19.23 -9.45 -24.79
CA VAL A 337 19.40 -8.39 -23.77
C VAL A 337 20.36 -8.89 -22.67
N VAL A 338 20.29 -10.18 -22.37
CA VAL A 338 21.10 -10.86 -21.36
C VAL A 338 21.63 -12.19 -21.88
N SER A 339 22.67 -12.71 -21.22
CA SER A 339 23.12 -14.09 -21.32
C SER A 339 23.07 -14.76 -19.93
N GLY A 340 22.97 -16.09 -19.93
CA GLY A 340 23.24 -16.88 -18.72
C GLY A 340 24.74 -16.95 -18.41
N TYR A 341 25.09 -17.64 -17.32
CA TYR A 341 26.49 -17.87 -16.92
C TYR A 341 27.16 -19.05 -17.65
N GLY A 342 26.42 -19.72 -18.55
CA GLY A 342 26.83 -21.01 -19.12
C GLY A 342 26.14 -22.17 -18.41
N TYR A 343 26.36 -23.39 -18.90
CA TYR A 343 25.86 -24.64 -18.30
C TYR A 343 24.37 -24.63 -17.95
N HIS A 344 23.53 -23.99 -18.78
CA HIS A 344 22.09 -23.83 -18.53
C HIS A 344 21.76 -23.11 -17.22
N THR A 345 22.59 -22.19 -16.74
CA THR A 345 22.34 -21.41 -15.50
C THR A 345 22.12 -19.93 -15.82
N PHE A 346 21.06 -19.35 -15.26
CA PHE A 346 20.77 -17.91 -15.37
C PHE A 346 21.12 -17.10 -14.12
N GLY A 347 20.95 -17.66 -12.92
CA GLY A 347 21.07 -17.00 -11.63
C GLY A 347 19.94 -16.00 -11.35
N PRO A 348 18.65 -16.40 -11.36
CA PRO A 348 17.54 -15.44 -11.28
C PRO A 348 17.53 -14.60 -9.99
N ASN A 349 18.00 -15.17 -8.88
CA ASN A 349 18.01 -14.51 -7.57
C ASN A 349 19.33 -13.79 -7.27
N ASP A 350 20.34 -13.88 -8.13
CA ASP A 350 21.60 -13.20 -7.91
C ASP A 350 21.43 -11.70 -8.07
N THR A 351 22.13 -10.93 -7.23
CA THR A 351 22.17 -9.48 -7.34
C THR A 351 23.03 -9.04 -8.52
N VAL A 352 22.63 -7.94 -9.16
CA VAL A 352 23.33 -7.41 -10.34
C VAL A 352 24.32 -6.32 -9.91
N THR A 353 25.57 -6.41 -10.35
CA THR A 353 26.54 -5.31 -10.12
C THR A 353 26.26 -4.13 -11.04
N ARG A 354 26.75 -2.94 -10.68
CA ARG A 354 26.53 -1.72 -11.47
C ARG A 354 27.11 -1.80 -12.88
N GLU A 355 28.25 -2.47 -13.07
CA GLU A 355 28.82 -2.70 -14.41
C GLU A 355 28.03 -3.73 -15.23
N GLN A 356 27.47 -4.76 -14.58
CA GLN A 356 26.57 -5.72 -15.24
C GLN A 356 25.28 -5.02 -15.70
N LEU A 357 24.70 -4.16 -14.86
CA LEU A 357 23.52 -3.38 -15.20
C LEU A 357 23.78 -2.46 -16.40
N ALA A 358 24.95 -1.82 -16.47
CA ALA A 358 25.33 -1.01 -17.64
C ALA A 358 25.37 -1.84 -18.93
N VAL A 359 25.90 -3.07 -18.89
CA VAL A 359 25.89 -3.98 -20.06
C VAL A 359 24.47 -4.35 -20.46
N MET A 360 23.61 -4.70 -19.50
CA MET A 360 22.20 -5.05 -19.78
C MET A 360 21.45 -3.88 -20.45
N LEU A 361 21.66 -2.65 -19.96
CA LEU A 361 21.03 -1.45 -20.51
C LEU A 361 21.56 -1.10 -21.90
N LEU A 362 22.87 -1.24 -22.16
CA LEU A 362 23.43 -1.05 -23.50
C LEU A 362 22.85 -2.06 -24.49
N ASN A 363 22.77 -3.34 -24.09
CA ASN A 363 22.16 -4.36 -24.92
C ASN A 363 20.69 -4.06 -25.20
N TYR A 364 19.94 -3.59 -24.21
CA TYR A 364 18.55 -3.17 -24.37
C TYR A 364 18.41 -2.02 -25.38
N GLN A 365 19.23 -0.97 -25.23
CA GLN A 365 19.27 0.17 -26.15
C GLN A 365 19.53 -0.26 -27.61
N GLN A 366 20.51 -1.14 -27.82
CA GLN A 366 20.90 -1.54 -29.16
C GLN A 366 19.92 -2.54 -29.79
N LYS A 367 19.44 -3.51 -29.01
CA LYS A 367 18.67 -4.65 -29.54
C LYS A 367 17.16 -4.42 -29.51
N ILE A 368 16.67 -3.71 -28.51
CA ILE A 368 15.24 -3.44 -28.32
C ILE A 368 14.88 -2.05 -28.85
N MET A 369 15.53 -1.00 -28.35
CA MET A 369 15.26 0.37 -28.80
C MET A 369 15.82 0.64 -30.20
N LYS A 370 16.77 -0.19 -30.67
CA LYS A 370 17.47 -0.03 -31.96
C LYS A 370 18.10 1.35 -32.12
N LYS A 371 18.55 1.94 -31.00
CA LYS A 371 19.12 3.27 -30.95
C LYS A 371 20.64 3.18 -31.05
N ALA A 372 21.23 4.02 -31.91
CA ALA A 372 22.67 4.13 -32.02
C ALA A 372 23.25 4.74 -30.74
N VAL A 373 24.40 4.22 -30.30
CA VAL A 373 25.14 4.78 -29.17
C VAL A 373 25.78 6.09 -29.60
N VAL A 374 25.63 7.14 -28.80
CA VAL A 374 26.25 8.45 -29.06
C VAL A 374 27.77 8.29 -29.07
N LYS A 375 28.39 8.45 -30.25
CA LYS A 375 29.85 8.40 -30.41
C LYS A 375 30.46 9.70 -29.91
N LYS A 376 31.23 9.62 -28.82
CA LYS A 376 31.96 10.69 -28.12
C LYS A 376 31.11 11.62 -27.26
N VAL A 377 31.00 11.28 -26.00
CA VAL A 377 30.98 12.25 -24.91
C VAL A 377 32.17 11.93 -24.02
N THR A 378 32.93 12.94 -23.57
CA THR A 378 33.95 12.75 -22.54
C THR A 378 33.22 12.23 -21.29
N PRO A 379 33.43 10.97 -20.86
CA PRO A 379 32.71 10.45 -19.71
C PRO A 379 33.05 11.29 -18.47
N PRO A 380 32.14 11.41 -17.50
CA PRO A 380 32.51 11.85 -16.17
C PRO A 380 33.75 11.09 -15.70
N GLN A 381 34.75 11.79 -15.19
CA GLN A 381 35.96 11.15 -14.68
C GLN A 381 35.61 10.45 -13.36
N PHE A 382 35.39 9.13 -13.43
CA PHE A 382 35.23 8.31 -12.23
C PHE A 382 36.61 7.95 -11.68
N THR A 383 36.86 8.24 -10.40
CA THR A 383 38.18 8.01 -9.78
C THR A 383 38.54 6.53 -9.66
N ASP A 384 37.54 5.65 -9.75
CA ASP A 384 37.66 4.20 -9.70
C ASP A 384 37.41 3.53 -11.07
N ALA A 385 37.47 4.28 -12.18
CA ALA A 385 37.24 3.74 -13.53
C ALA A 385 38.16 2.55 -13.88
N ALA A 386 39.35 2.47 -13.28
CA ALA A 386 40.27 1.36 -13.45
C ALA A 386 39.73 0.01 -12.92
N GLN A 387 38.75 0.03 -12.00
CA GLN A 387 38.10 -1.16 -11.46
C GLN A 387 37.03 -1.76 -12.38
N VAL A 388 36.70 -1.07 -13.48
CA VAL A 388 35.74 -1.60 -14.48
C VAL A 388 36.35 -2.80 -15.17
N SER A 389 35.65 -3.93 -15.09
CA SER A 389 36.07 -5.17 -15.71
C SER A 389 36.24 -4.98 -17.23
N PRO A 390 37.27 -5.58 -17.86
CA PRO A 390 37.54 -5.38 -19.29
C PRO A 390 36.33 -5.59 -20.21
N TRP A 391 35.48 -6.58 -19.90
CA TRP A 391 34.28 -6.90 -20.66
C TRP A 391 33.16 -5.84 -20.54
N ALA A 392 33.16 -5.03 -19.48
CA ALA A 392 32.13 -4.01 -19.22
C ALA A 392 32.53 -2.61 -19.72
N ARG A 393 33.82 -2.37 -20.01
CA ARG A 393 34.37 -1.03 -20.29
C ARG A 393 33.61 -0.28 -21.39
N ALA A 394 33.29 -0.95 -22.49
CA ALA A 394 32.56 -0.33 -23.61
C ALA A 394 31.14 0.08 -23.20
N ALA A 395 30.44 -0.77 -22.44
CA ALA A 395 29.09 -0.47 -21.97
C ALA A 395 29.07 0.64 -20.93
N VAL A 396 29.97 0.59 -19.95
CA VAL A 396 30.11 1.64 -18.94
C VAL A 396 30.42 2.99 -19.62
N ALA A 397 31.35 3.02 -20.57
CA ALA A 397 31.69 4.25 -21.29
C ALA A 397 30.49 4.81 -22.09
N ALA A 398 29.72 3.95 -22.76
CA ALA A 398 28.53 4.35 -23.51
C ALA A 398 27.43 4.93 -22.59
N ILE A 399 27.03 4.17 -21.57
CA ILE A 399 25.97 4.53 -20.63
C ILE A 399 26.35 5.77 -19.82
N ALA A 400 27.62 5.94 -19.45
CA ALA A 400 28.10 7.15 -18.79
C ALA A 400 28.15 8.36 -19.74
N GLY A 401 28.59 8.16 -20.99
CA GLY A 401 28.60 9.20 -22.01
C GLY A 401 27.21 9.75 -22.33
N GLU A 402 26.19 8.88 -22.29
CA GLU A 402 24.78 9.23 -22.49
C GLU A 402 24.09 9.72 -21.21
N LYS A 403 24.83 9.89 -20.11
CA LYS A 403 24.32 10.33 -18.79
C LYS A 403 23.22 9.43 -18.21
N ILE A 404 23.17 8.18 -18.64
CA ILE A 404 22.29 7.17 -18.06
C ILE A 404 22.79 6.81 -16.66
N ILE A 405 24.11 6.81 -16.44
CA ILE A 405 24.75 6.66 -15.13
C ILE A 405 25.62 7.88 -14.79
N SER A 406 25.43 8.40 -13.57
CA SER A 406 26.13 9.61 -13.10
C SER A 406 27.21 9.35 -12.04
N GLY A 407 27.34 8.11 -11.57
CA GLY A 407 28.22 7.76 -10.45
C GLY A 407 27.67 8.16 -9.07
N VAL A 408 28.49 7.99 -8.04
CA VAL A 408 28.19 8.25 -6.63
C VAL A 408 29.20 9.27 -6.12
N ALA A 409 28.72 10.46 -5.73
CA ALA A 409 29.54 11.49 -5.13
C ALA A 409 30.10 11.02 -3.78
N GLN A 410 31.39 11.26 -3.58
CA GLN A 410 32.11 10.97 -2.35
C GLN A 410 32.23 12.21 -1.47
N ARG A 411 32.57 12.03 -0.20
CA ARG A 411 32.72 13.13 0.76
C ARG A 411 33.85 14.11 0.40
N ASP A 412 34.85 13.64 -0.34
CA ASP A 412 35.99 14.44 -0.81
C ASP A 412 35.69 15.22 -2.10
N GLY A 413 34.45 15.15 -2.61
CA GLY A 413 34.04 15.80 -3.86
C GLY A 413 34.36 14.99 -5.12
N SER A 414 35.02 13.83 -5.00
CA SER A 414 35.22 12.92 -6.13
C SER A 414 33.92 12.19 -6.49
N VAL A 415 33.87 11.59 -7.68
CA VAL A 415 32.75 10.76 -8.12
C VAL A 415 33.29 9.37 -8.44
N GLN A 416 32.66 8.34 -7.85
CA GLN A 416 32.99 6.94 -8.09
C GLN A 416 31.87 6.25 -8.86
N LEU A 417 32.24 5.33 -9.75
CA LEU A 417 31.30 4.47 -10.42
C LEU A 417 30.81 3.34 -9.51
N GLN A 418 31.69 2.79 -8.68
CA GLN A 418 31.52 1.58 -7.88
C GLN A 418 31.10 0.38 -8.75
N PRO A 419 31.89 -0.01 -9.77
CA PRO A 419 31.45 -0.92 -10.82
C PRO A 419 31.04 -2.31 -10.31
N GLN A 420 31.73 -2.81 -9.28
CA GLN A 420 31.52 -4.14 -8.72
C GLN A 420 30.52 -4.16 -7.55
N ALA A 421 30.06 -3.00 -7.08
CA ALA A 421 29.01 -2.94 -6.07
C ALA A 421 27.65 -3.37 -6.66
N ASN A 422 26.82 -3.99 -5.84
CA ASN A 422 25.45 -4.35 -6.23
C ASN A 422 24.64 -3.08 -6.52
N ALA A 423 23.94 -3.08 -7.66
CA ALA A 423 23.00 -2.03 -8.00
C ALA A 423 21.75 -2.13 -7.12
N THR A 424 21.25 -0.99 -6.67
CA THR A 424 20.00 -0.93 -5.91
C THR A 424 18.79 -0.84 -6.83
N ARG A 425 17.58 -1.14 -6.31
CA ARG A 425 16.31 -0.99 -7.04
C ARG A 425 16.11 0.45 -7.53
N ALA A 426 16.45 1.46 -6.70
CA ALA A 426 16.39 2.86 -7.11
C ALA A 426 17.36 3.19 -8.25
N GLN A 427 18.61 2.70 -8.18
CA GLN A 427 19.61 2.92 -9.24
C GLN A 427 19.20 2.29 -10.56
N ALA A 428 18.71 1.05 -10.55
CA ALA A 428 18.20 0.39 -11.73
C ALA A 428 17.00 1.12 -12.35
N CYS A 429 16.08 1.59 -11.51
CA CYS A 429 14.93 2.35 -11.94
C CYS A 429 15.34 3.68 -12.61
N ALA A 430 16.22 4.45 -11.96
CA ALA A 430 16.73 5.72 -12.50
C ALA A 430 17.49 5.54 -13.80
N MET A 431 18.42 4.59 -13.86
CA MET A 431 19.18 4.31 -15.08
C MET A 431 18.25 3.89 -16.23
N LEU A 432 17.26 3.02 -15.98
CA LEU A 432 16.30 2.65 -17.02
C LEU A 432 15.41 3.84 -17.43
N ASN A 433 14.96 4.67 -16.49
CA ASN A 433 14.17 5.85 -16.81
C ASN A 433 14.95 6.84 -17.69
N HIS A 434 16.22 7.11 -17.36
CA HIS A 434 17.11 7.95 -18.15
C HIS A 434 17.35 7.38 -19.55
N LEU A 435 17.57 6.06 -19.65
CA LEU A 435 17.71 5.41 -20.96
C LEU A 435 16.46 5.58 -21.82
N LEU A 436 15.27 5.41 -21.23
CA LEU A 436 13.99 5.56 -21.92
C LEU A 436 13.65 7.03 -22.27
N ALA A 437 14.37 7.99 -21.71
CA ALA A 437 14.23 9.41 -21.99
C ALA A 437 15.16 9.91 -23.11
N LEU A 438 16.10 9.08 -23.59
CA LEU A 438 16.90 9.38 -24.77
C LEU A 438 16.00 9.53 -25.99
#